data_AF-A0A538KT87-F1
#
_entry.id   AF-A0A538KT87-F1
#
_cell.length_a   1.000
_cell.length_b   1.000
_cell.length_c   1.000
_cell.angle_alpha   90.00
_cell.angle_beta   90.00
_cell.angle_gamma   90.00
#
_symmetry.space_group_name_H-M   'P 1'
#
loop_
_entity.id
_entity.type
_entity.pdbx_description
1 polymer ?
#
loop_
_entity_poly.entity_id
_entity_poly.type
_entity_poly.pdbx_seq_one_letter_code
_entity_poly.pdbx_strand_id
1 'polypeptide(L)'
;MIDELGRELTARGVDRRRRERILDEIADHLACDPDADLGEPRALAAQFADELAASAARRAAWTAFAALTLVAAALLATQAALPAVPDIAGGRSVVLAAVAGLCVFAGAQVAFVAGSLAALRALRLRREPALAAAEVALLRRRTAVALGAGAATAAGIALYALNFWDQVPRWWSLLSVVLAAAAVAPLAAAALAHARAGALAVSVEGQAGGFAADLGPLARPRAIGVAAVAAMLVGASLAERSLVEGVERAAVEAIAFTAGYLALGRPLGLSSDPTGSPRPGAASPSARSPRRRPG
;
A
#
# COMPACT_ATOMS: atom_id res chain seq x y z
N MET A 1 12.41 -25.56 26.60
CA MET A 1 12.22 -24.15 26.23
C MET A 1 12.53 -23.89 24.75
N ILE A 2 13.77 -24.07 24.27
CA ILE A 2 14.18 -23.77 22.88
C ILE A 2 13.33 -24.52 21.83
N ASP A 3 13.13 -25.82 21.99
CA ASP A 3 12.31 -26.62 21.05
C ASP A 3 10.85 -26.15 21.00
N GLU A 4 10.31 -25.75 22.15
CA GLU A 4 8.94 -25.24 22.26
C GLU A 4 8.81 -23.87 21.60
N LEU A 5 9.76 -22.97 21.86
CA LEU A 5 9.85 -21.68 21.17
C LEU A 5 9.96 -21.87 19.65
N GLY A 6 10.74 -22.84 19.18
CA GLY A 6 10.86 -23.17 17.76
C GLY A 6 9.53 -23.62 17.13
N ARG A 7 8.74 -24.43 17.83
CA ARG A 7 7.38 -24.81 17.38
C ARG A 7 6.44 -23.60 17.35
N GLU A 8 6.45 -22.78 18.39
CA GLU A 8 5.60 -21.59 18.50
C GLU A 8 5.93 -20.50 17.45
N LEU A 9 7.21 -20.32 17.11
CA LEU A 9 7.64 -19.43 16.01
C LEU A 9 7.17 -19.96 14.65
N THR A 10 7.24 -21.28 14.44
CA THR A 10 6.76 -21.92 13.21
C THR A 10 5.25 -21.77 13.06
N ALA A 11 4.49 -21.97 14.14
CA ALA A 11 3.04 -21.80 14.16
C ALA A 11 2.60 -20.37 13.79
N ARG A 12 3.46 -19.37 13.99
CA ARG A 12 3.22 -17.96 13.63
C ARG A 12 3.75 -17.57 12.25
N GLY A 13 4.25 -18.53 11.47
CA GLY A 13 4.73 -18.30 10.11
C GLY A 13 6.12 -17.67 10.02
N VAL A 14 6.91 -17.72 11.09
CA VAL A 14 8.32 -17.28 11.03
C VAL A 14 9.11 -18.22 10.14
N ASP A 15 9.81 -17.66 9.15
CA ASP A 15 10.60 -18.44 8.21
C ASP A 15 11.74 -19.19 8.91
N ARG A 16 12.13 -20.33 8.33
CA ARG A 16 13.13 -21.23 8.91
C ARG A 16 14.44 -20.52 9.28
N ARG A 17 14.97 -19.69 8.39
CA ARG A 17 16.28 -19.03 8.59
C ARG A 17 16.22 -17.99 9.71
N ARG A 18 15.15 -17.20 9.79
CA ARG A 18 14.96 -16.27 10.91
C ARG A 18 14.73 -16.99 12.22
N ARG A 19 13.94 -18.07 12.21
CA ARG A 19 13.71 -18.90 13.39
C ARG A 19 15.02 -19.46 13.93
N GLU A 20 15.85 -20.07 13.08
CA GLU A 20 17.17 -20.60 13.47
C GLU A 20 18.01 -19.50 14.13
N ARG A 21 18.12 -18.33 13.50
CA ARG A 21 18.85 -17.19 14.09
C ARG A 21 18.31 -16.74 15.45
N ILE A 22 16.98 -16.68 15.62
CA ILE A 22 16.37 -16.31 16.91
C ILE A 22 16.69 -17.36 17.98
N LEU A 23 16.61 -18.65 17.65
CA LEU A 23 16.92 -19.73 18.58
C LEU A 23 18.40 -19.72 18.97
N ASP A 24 19.29 -19.45 18.03
CA ASP A 24 20.73 -19.33 18.29
C ASP A 24 21.02 -18.14 19.25
N GLU A 25 20.38 -16.99 19.03
CA GLU A 25 20.53 -15.80 19.89
C GLU A 25 20.01 -16.04 21.31
N ILE A 26 18.88 -16.74 21.45
CA ILE A 26 18.34 -17.13 22.76
C ILE A 26 19.24 -18.17 23.44
N ALA A 27 19.78 -19.13 22.69
CA ALA A 27 20.70 -20.13 23.24
C ALA A 27 22.00 -19.49 23.75
N ASP A 28 22.55 -18.53 23.02
CA ASP A 28 23.73 -17.76 23.43
C ASP A 28 23.45 -16.92 24.69
N HIS A 29 22.27 -16.29 24.76
CA HIS A 29 21.87 -15.52 25.94
C HIS A 29 21.75 -16.41 27.18
N LEU A 30 21.15 -17.60 27.06
CA LEU A 30 21.05 -18.57 28.16
C LEU A 30 22.38 -19.21 28.54
N ALA A 31 23.33 -19.27 27.61
CA ALA A 31 24.69 -19.70 27.92
C ALA A 31 25.44 -18.66 28.76
N CYS A 32 25.16 -17.38 28.54
CA CYS A 32 25.71 -16.26 29.32
C CYS A 32 25.02 -16.10 30.68
N ASP A 33 23.71 -16.26 30.73
CA ASP A 33 22.88 -16.17 31.93
C ASP A 33 21.85 -17.32 31.98
N PRO A 34 22.21 -18.46 32.60
CA PRO A 34 21.35 -19.63 32.67
C PRO A 34 20.05 -19.43 33.45
N ASP A 35 20.03 -18.44 34.35
CA ASP A 35 18.90 -18.14 35.23
C ASP A 35 17.99 -17.03 34.67
N ALA A 36 18.25 -16.58 33.43
CA ALA A 36 17.46 -15.54 32.77
C ALA A 36 15.98 -15.95 32.63
N ASP A 37 15.08 -15.15 33.21
CA ASP A 37 13.64 -15.33 33.05
C ASP A 37 13.17 -14.73 31.71
N LEU A 38 13.09 -15.58 30.69
CA LEU A 38 12.59 -15.23 29.36
C LEU A 38 11.06 -15.28 29.25
N GLY A 39 10.36 -15.71 30.31
CA GLY A 39 8.91 -15.93 30.31
C GLY A 39 8.46 -17.13 29.48
N GLU A 40 7.16 -17.16 29.15
CA GLU A 40 6.55 -18.28 28.43
C GLU A 40 6.96 -18.29 26.93
N PRO A 41 7.40 -19.43 26.36
CA PRO A 41 7.80 -19.54 24.96
C PRO A 41 6.74 -19.04 23.97
N ARG A 42 5.45 -19.24 24.30
CA ARG A 42 4.33 -18.78 23.49
C ARG A 42 4.21 -17.26 23.45
N ALA A 43 4.40 -16.59 24.58
CA ALA A 43 4.37 -15.13 24.67
C ALA A 43 5.58 -14.53 23.94
N LEU A 44 6.76 -15.11 24.14
CA LEU A 44 7.98 -14.69 23.47
C LEU A 44 7.89 -14.85 21.93
N ALA A 45 7.38 -15.99 21.45
CA ALA A 45 7.14 -16.20 20.03
C ALA A 45 6.13 -15.21 19.43
N ALA A 46 5.11 -14.82 20.19
CA ALA A 46 4.13 -13.81 19.77
C ALA A 46 4.79 -12.45 19.58
N GLN A 47 5.59 -12.01 20.56
CA GLN A 47 6.34 -10.75 20.47
C GLN A 47 7.25 -10.72 19.24
N PHE A 48 8.05 -11.77 19.02
CA PHE A 48 8.92 -11.84 17.84
C PHE A 48 8.14 -11.80 16.53
N ALA A 49 7.03 -12.54 16.43
CA ALA A 49 6.19 -12.53 15.23
C ALA A 49 5.60 -11.14 14.97
N ASP A 50 5.14 -10.44 16.01
CA ASP A 50 4.56 -9.10 15.93
C ASP A 50 5.59 -8.06 15.44
N GLU A 51 6.81 -8.08 16.00
CA GLU A 51 7.90 -7.20 15.58
C GLU A 51 8.38 -7.49 14.15
N LEU A 52 8.49 -8.78 13.79
CA LEU A 52 8.84 -9.21 12.44
C LEU A 52 7.77 -8.81 11.43
N ALA A 53 6.49 -8.95 11.76
CA ALA A 53 5.37 -8.60 10.90
C ALA A 53 5.30 -7.09 10.68
N ALA A 54 5.44 -6.29 11.73
CA ALA A 54 5.53 -4.84 11.66
C ALA A 54 6.69 -4.39 10.74
N SER A 55 7.88 -4.95 10.97
CA SER A 55 9.07 -4.64 10.17
C SER A 55 8.95 -5.12 8.72
N ALA A 56 8.35 -6.27 8.47
CA ALA A 56 8.10 -6.78 7.12
C ALA A 56 7.08 -5.92 6.37
N ALA A 57 5.99 -5.50 7.01
CA ALA A 57 4.98 -4.63 6.41
C ALA A 57 5.57 -3.25 6.04
N ARG A 58 6.36 -2.64 6.92
CA ARG A 58 7.07 -1.38 6.62
C ARG A 58 8.02 -1.51 5.44
N ARG A 59 8.82 -2.58 5.39
CA ARG A 59 9.72 -2.84 4.25
C ARG A 59 8.95 -3.09 2.97
N ALA A 60 7.85 -3.82 3.02
CA ALA A 60 6.99 -4.05 1.85
C ALA A 60 6.43 -2.73 1.31
N ALA A 61 6.01 -1.80 2.18
CA ALA A 61 5.56 -0.48 1.76
C ALA A 61 6.66 0.33 1.06
N TRP A 62 7.88 0.37 1.62
CA TRP A 62 9.01 1.08 1.01
C TRP A 62 9.48 0.47 -0.31
N THR A 63 9.58 -0.86 -0.38
CA THR A 63 9.99 -1.56 -1.60
C THR A 63 8.95 -1.41 -2.71
N ALA A 64 7.66 -1.47 -2.38
CA ALA A 64 6.59 -1.17 -3.33
C ALA A 64 6.65 0.29 -3.82
N PHE A 65 6.86 1.26 -2.92
CA PHE A 65 7.00 2.66 -3.30
C PHE A 65 8.20 2.88 -4.24
N ALA A 66 9.35 2.27 -3.94
CA ALA A 66 10.52 2.33 -4.82
C ALA A 66 10.25 1.69 -6.19
N ALA A 67 9.57 0.55 -6.24
CA ALA A 67 9.18 -0.09 -7.50
C ALA A 67 8.23 0.80 -8.32
N LEU A 68 7.28 1.47 -7.67
CA LEU A 68 6.36 2.41 -8.31
C LEU A 68 7.06 3.66 -8.86
N THR A 69 8.13 4.13 -8.23
CA THR A 69 8.97 5.20 -8.79
C THR A 69 9.57 4.79 -10.13
N LEU A 70 9.95 3.52 -10.30
CA LEU A 70 10.46 3.01 -11.59
C LEU A 70 9.37 2.93 -12.65
N VAL A 71 8.13 2.56 -12.27
CA VAL A 71 6.97 2.61 -13.18
C VAL A 71 6.68 4.05 -13.61
N ALA A 72 6.72 4.99 -12.67
CA ALA A 72 6.53 6.41 -12.96
C ALA A 72 7.63 6.96 -13.88
N ALA A 73 8.89 6.57 -13.65
CA ALA A 73 10.01 6.94 -14.53
C ALA A 73 9.85 6.36 -15.93
N ALA A 74 9.41 5.10 -16.04
CA ALA A 74 9.10 4.48 -17.34
C ALA A 74 8.00 5.27 -18.07
N LEU A 75 6.88 5.57 -17.39
CA LEU A 75 5.80 6.37 -17.95
C LEU A 75 6.27 7.75 -18.42
N LEU A 76 7.04 8.46 -17.58
CA LEU A 76 7.56 9.79 -17.94
C LEU A 76 8.52 9.74 -19.12
N ALA A 77 9.40 8.73 -19.17
CA ALA A 77 10.33 8.55 -20.28
C ALA A 77 9.60 8.24 -21.59
N THR A 78 8.56 7.39 -21.57
CA THR A 78 7.76 7.11 -22.77
C THR A 78 7.00 8.35 -23.24
N GLN A 79 6.41 9.12 -22.32
CA GLN A 79 5.72 10.36 -22.69
C GLN A 79 6.67 11.44 -23.20
N ALA A 80 7.84 11.61 -22.59
CA ALA A 80 8.83 12.61 -23.01
C ALA A 80 9.47 12.27 -24.37
N ALA A 81 9.59 10.98 -24.68
CA ALA A 81 10.12 10.52 -25.96
C ALA A 81 9.07 10.47 -27.08
N LEU A 82 7.78 10.71 -26.79
CA LEU A 82 6.71 10.62 -27.77
C LEU A 82 6.77 11.82 -28.73
N PRO A 83 7.02 11.61 -30.05
CA PRO A 83 7.25 12.72 -30.98
C PRO A 83 5.97 13.51 -31.28
N ALA A 84 4.82 12.84 -31.30
CA ALA A 84 3.51 13.43 -31.46
C ALA A 84 2.47 12.51 -30.81
N VAL A 85 1.42 13.11 -30.24
CA VAL A 85 0.30 12.34 -29.68
C VAL A 85 -0.52 11.76 -30.83
N PRO A 86 -0.67 10.43 -30.93
CA PRO A 86 -1.45 9.81 -32.00
C PRO A 86 -2.94 10.08 -31.79
N ASP A 87 -3.70 10.14 -32.89
CA ASP A 87 -5.15 10.22 -32.85
C ASP A 87 -5.72 8.93 -32.23
N ILE A 88 -6.56 9.08 -31.21
CA ILE A 88 -7.17 7.96 -30.48
C ILE A 88 -7.94 7.03 -31.43
N ALA A 89 -8.55 7.59 -32.50
CA ALA A 89 -9.28 6.83 -33.50
C ALA A 89 -8.38 6.10 -34.52
N GLY A 90 -7.12 6.53 -34.66
CA GLY A 90 -6.19 5.95 -35.63
C GLY A 90 -5.65 4.58 -35.21
N GLY A 91 -5.73 4.23 -33.92
CA GLY A 91 -5.22 2.98 -33.36
C GLY A 91 -5.85 1.72 -33.97
N ARG A 92 -5.22 0.56 -33.74
CA ARG A 92 -5.79 -0.73 -34.17
C ARG A 92 -7.18 -0.99 -33.57
N SER A 93 -7.44 -0.50 -32.36
CA SER A 93 -8.73 -0.59 -31.70
C SER A 93 -8.97 0.57 -30.74
N VAL A 94 -10.12 1.25 -30.88
CA VAL A 94 -10.56 2.31 -29.96
C VAL A 94 -10.81 1.76 -28.55
N VAL A 95 -11.34 0.53 -28.45
CA VAL A 95 -11.55 -0.13 -27.15
C VAL A 95 -10.21 -0.39 -26.46
N LEU A 96 -9.20 -0.83 -27.22
CA LEU A 96 -7.86 -1.06 -26.67
C LEU A 96 -7.20 0.26 -26.24
N ALA A 97 -7.36 1.33 -27.03
CA ALA A 97 -6.90 2.66 -26.66
C ALA A 97 -7.57 3.16 -25.36
N ALA A 98 -8.88 2.98 -25.22
CA ALA A 98 -9.63 3.36 -24.02
C ALA A 98 -9.16 2.57 -22.78
N VAL A 99 -9.00 1.25 -22.90
CA VAL A 99 -8.50 0.40 -21.81
C VAL A 99 -7.07 0.78 -21.42
N ALA A 100 -6.18 0.96 -22.41
CA ALA A 100 -4.80 1.35 -22.16
C ALA A 100 -4.72 2.72 -21.48
N GLY A 101 -5.49 3.70 -21.98
CA GLY A 101 -5.61 5.02 -21.36
C GLY A 101 -6.10 4.94 -19.92
N LEU A 102 -7.18 4.20 -19.66
CA LEU A 102 -7.70 4.01 -18.30
C LEU A 102 -6.65 3.38 -17.37
N CYS A 103 -5.95 2.35 -17.83
CA CYS A 103 -4.87 1.71 -17.08
C CYS A 103 -3.72 2.67 -16.77
N VAL A 104 -3.32 3.51 -17.73
CA VAL A 104 -2.27 4.52 -17.53
C VAL A 104 -2.74 5.59 -16.53
N PHE A 105 -3.88 6.23 -16.79
CA PHE A 105 -4.34 7.36 -15.97
C PHE A 105 -4.83 6.95 -14.58
N ALA A 106 -5.83 6.09 -14.51
CA ALA A 106 -6.40 5.67 -13.23
C ALA A 106 -5.41 4.79 -12.45
N GLY A 107 -4.70 3.89 -13.14
CA GLY A 107 -3.67 3.08 -12.50
C GLY A 107 -2.56 3.93 -11.87
N ALA A 108 -2.04 4.93 -12.58
CA ALA A 108 -0.95 5.76 -12.06
C ALA A 108 -1.40 6.59 -10.86
N GLN A 109 -2.59 7.20 -10.93
CA GLN A 109 -3.16 7.97 -9.82
C GLN A 109 -3.39 7.10 -8.58
N VAL A 110 -4.02 5.92 -8.75
CA VAL A 110 -4.28 4.99 -7.64
C VAL A 110 -2.97 4.48 -7.04
N ALA A 111 -2.01 4.11 -7.88
CA ALA A 111 -0.70 3.64 -7.43
C ALA A 111 0.05 4.71 -6.64
N PHE A 112 0.03 5.95 -7.13
CA PHE A 112 0.65 7.09 -6.47
C PHE A 112 0.03 7.35 -5.09
N VAL A 113 -1.30 7.43 -5.00
CA VAL A 113 -2.00 7.69 -3.73
C VAL A 113 -1.79 6.55 -2.74
N ALA A 114 -2.05 5.31 -3.15
CA ALA A 114 -1.94 4.14 -2.28
C ALA A 114 -0.49 3.91 -1.83
N GLY A 115 0.48 4.05 -2.74
CA GLY A 115 1.90 3.92 -2.47
C GLY A 115 2.41 4.99 -1.52
N SER A 116 2.04 6.26 -1.75
CA SER A 116 2.43 7.38 -0.88
C SER A 116 1.83 7.25 0.52
N LEU A 117 0.57 6.85 0.64
CA LEU A 117 -0.06 6.60 1.94
C LEU A 117 0.55 5.41 2.68
N ALA A 118 0.93 4.34 1.97
CA ALA A 118 1.64 3.22 2.57
C ALA A 118 3.03 3.64 3.08
N ALA A 119 3.81 4.35 2.25
CA ALA A 119 5.14 4.84 2.61
C ALA A 119 5.11 5.85 3.76
N LEU A 120 4.17 6.80 3.73
CA LEU A 120 3.99 7.79 4.79
C LEU A 120 3.60 7.13 6.12
N ARG A 121 2.68 6.16 6.09
CA ARG A 121 2.32 5.38 7.28
C ARG A 121 3.53 4.61 7.82
N ALA A 122 4.28 3.93 6.95
CA ALA A 122 5.49 3.21 7.32
C ALA A 122 6.56 4.12 7.93
N LEU A 123 6.69 5.36 7.43
CA LEU A 123 7.59 6.38 7.96
C LEU A 123 7.17 6.83 9.36
N ARG A 124 5.87 7.09 9.58
CA ARG A 124 5.32 7.50 10.88
C ARG A 124 5.47 6.43 11.94
N LEU A 125 5.24 5.17 11.56
CA LEU A 125 5.31 4.00 12.43
C LEU A 125 6.72 3.38 12.54
N ARG A 126 7.77 4.09 12.14
CA ARG A 126 9.14 3.54 12.11
C ARG A 126 9.76 3.31 13.49
N ARG A 127 9.25 4.00 14.51
CA ARG A 127 9.76 3.92 15.89
C ARG A 127 9.01 2.89 16.74
N GLU A 128 7.91 2.36 16.24
CA GLU A 128 7.09 1.37 16.94
C GLU A 128 7.63 -0.04 16.62
N PRO A 129 8.15 -0.79 17.60
CA PRO A 129 8.72 -2.12 17.36
C PRO A 129 7.65 -3.10 16.88
N ALA A 130 6.51 -3.14 17.58
CA ALA A 130 5.33 -3.93 17.24
C ALA A 130 4.17 -3.02 16.84
N LEU A 131 3.28 -3.53 15.98
CA LEU A 131 2.10 -2.81 15.50
C LEU A 131 0.86 -3.65 15.72
N ALA A 132 -0.27 -2.98 16.00
CA ALA A 132 -1.57 -3.63 16.06
C ALA A 132 -1.89 -4.38 14.76
N ALA A 133 -2.59 -5.51 14.86
CA ALA A 133 -2.96 -6.33 13.71
C ALA A 133 -3.73 -5.53 12.63
N ALA A 134 -4.59 -4.60 13.06
CA ALA A 134 -5.32 -3.71 12.16
C ALA A 134 -4.41 -2.78 11.36
N GLU A 135 -3.33 -2.26 11.96
CA GLU A 135 -2.33 -1.40 11.30
C GLU A 135 -1.55 -2.17 10.24
N VAL A 136 -1.08 -3.37 10.60
CA VAL A 136 -0.38 -4.27 9.67
C VAL A 136 -1.28 -4.62 8.49
N ALA A 137 -2.55 -4.94 8.75
CA ALA A 137 -3.52 -5.22 7.70
C ALA A 137 -3.78 -4.01 6.80
N LEU A 138 -3.85 -2.80 7.35
CA LEU A 138 -4.02 -1.58 6.57
C LEU A 138 -2.82 -1.29 5.67
N LEU A 139 -1.60 -1.35 6.22
CA LEU A 139 -0.36 -1.24 5.44
C LEU A 139 -0.34 -2.26 4.31
N ARG A 140 -0.66 -3.53 4.61
CA ARG A 140 -0.68 -4.60 3.61
C ARG A 140 -1.68 -4.32 2.49
N ARG A 141 -2.91 -3.91 2.81
CA ARG A 141 -3.94 -3.55 1.81
C ARG A 141 -3.50 -2.40 0.92
N ARG A 142 -2.96 -1.32 1.49
CA ARG A 142 -2.46 -0.17 0.71
C ARG A 142 -1.33 -0.57 -0.22
N THR A 143 -0.37 -1.36 0.26
CA THR A 143 0.72 -1.90 -0.56
C THR A 143 0.19 -2.77 -1.70
N ALA A 144 -0.77 -3.66 -1.44
CA ALA A 144 -1.37 -4.49 -2.47
C ALA A 144 -2.10 -3.68 -3.55
N VAL A 145 -2.91 -2.69 -3.15
CA VAL A 145 -3.59 -1.77 -4.08
C VAL A 145 -2.57 -1.00 -4.92
N ALA A 146 -1.51 -0.50 -4.28
CA ALA A 146 -0.47 0.26 -4.97
C ALA A 146 0.26 -0.58 -6.03
N LEU A 147 0.66 -1.81 -5.67
CA LEU A 147 1.31 -2.75 -6.58
C LEU A 147 0.40 -3.17 -7.74
N GLY A 148 -0.87 -3.50 -7.46
CA GLY A 148 -1.84 -3.86 -8.49
C GLY A 148 -2.09 -2.72 -9.48
N ALA A 149 -2.26 -1.50 -8.99
CA ALA A 149 -2.44 -0.32 -9.82
C ALA A 149 -1.17 0.02 -10.64
N GLY A 150 0.02 -0.10 -10.06
CA GLY A 150 1.28 0.08 -10.78
C GLY A 150 1.49 -0.97 -11.88
N ALA A 151 1.12 -2.22 -11.64
CA ALA A 151 1.12 -3.27 -12.66
C ALA A 151 0.13 -2.97 -13.79
N ALA A 152 -1.07 -2.46 -13.45
CA ALA A 152 -2.04 -2.02 -14.45
C ALA A 152 -1.48 -0.86 -15.30
N THR A 153 -0.79 0.12 -14.70
CA THR A 153 -0.13 1.21 -15.44
C THR A 153 0.93 0.69 -16.39
N ALA A 154 1.82 -0.20 -15.93
CA ALA A 154 2.85 -0.80 -16.79
C ALA A 154 2.22 -1.56 -17.97
N ALA A 155 1.16 -2.33 -17.72
CA ALA A 155 0.39 -2.99 -18.78
C ALA A 155 -0.24 -1.99 -19.74
N GLY A 156 -0.83 -0.90 -19.22
CA GLY A 156 -1.41 0.19 -20.01
C GLY A 156 -0.39 0.84 -20.96
N ILE A 157 0.84 1.09 -20.51
CA ILE A 157 1.94 1.62 -21.34
C ILE A 157 2.22 0.67 -22.51
N ALA A 158 2.38 -0.63 -22.24
CA ALA A 158 2.65 -1.62 -23.27
C ALA A 158 1.48 -1.78 -24.25
N LEU A 159 0.25 -1.85 -23.75
CA LEU A 159 -0.96 -1.95 -24.58
C LEU A 159 -1.13 -0.72 -25.47
N TYR A 160 -0.85 0.48 -24.94
CA TYR A 160 -0.87 1.72 -25.73
C TYR A 160 0.16 1.66 -26.86
N ALA A 161 1.40 1.31 -26.56
CA ALA A 161 2.46 1.20 -27.55
C ALA A 161 2.15 0.17 -28.66
N LEU A 162 1.57 -0.97 -28.30
CA LEU A 162 1.16 -2.01 -29.24
C LEU A 162 -0.06 -1.61 -30.08
N ASN A 163 -1.00 -0.86 -29.51
CA ASN A 163 -2.19 -0.39 -30.24
C ASN A 163 -1.84 0.64 -31.32
N PHE A 164 -0.84 1.48 -31.04
CA PHE A 164 -0.41 2.57 -31.93
C PHE A 164 0.83 2.21 -32.77
N TRP A 165 1.27 0.96 -32.77
CA TRP A 165 2.54 0.51 -33.37
C TRP A 165 2.78 0.97 -34.82
N ASP A 166 1.71 1.08 -35.62
CA ASP A 166 1.79 1.44 -37.04
C ASP A 166 1.73 2.96 -37.29
N GLN A 167 1.42 3.77 -36.26
CA GLN A 167 1.30 5.23 -36.35
C GLN A 167 2.46 5.98 -35.71
N VAL A 168 3.12 5.37 -34.73
CA VAL A 168 4.30 5.95 -34.07
C VAL A 168 5.58 5.26 -34.54
N PRO A 169 6.75 5.91 -34.43
CA PRO A 169 8.00 5.27 -34.80
C PRO A 169 8.24 3.97 -34.03
N ARG A 170 8.64 2.90 -34.74
CA ARG A 170 8.87 1.57 -34.15
C ARG A 170 9.82 1.58 -32.95
N TRP A 171 10.84 2.45 -32.97
CA TRP A 171 11.78 2.58 -31.87
C TRP A 171 11.10 3.05 -30.58
N TRP A 172 10.08 3.91 -30.66
CA TRP A 172 9.35 4.41 -29.51
C TRP A 172 8.47 3.32 -28.91
N SER A 173 7.81 2.53 -29.77
CA SER A 173 6.99 1.40 -29.31
C SER A 173 7.85 0.33 -28.63
N LEU A 174 9.02 0.01 -29.22
CA LEU A 174 9.99 -0.89 -28.60
C LEU A 174 10.48 -0.36 -27.26
N LEU A 175 10.87 0.92 -27.18
CA LEU A 175 11.28 1.57 -25.94
C LEU A 175 10.19 1.44 -24.88
N SER A 176 8.94 1.74 -25.22
CA SER A 176 7.81 1.71 -24.29
C SER A 176 7.52 0.31 -23.75
N VAL A 177 7.54 -0.71 -24.63
CA VAL A 177 7.36 -2.10 -24.22
C VAL A 177 8.51 -2.57 -23.34
N VAL A 178 9.76 -2.24 -23.69
CA VAL A 178 10.96 -2.61 -22.91
C VAL A 178 10.93 -1.95 -21.54
N LEU A 179 10.63 -0.64 -21.45
CA LEU A 179 10.54 0.07 -20.17
C LEU A 179 9.40 -0.46 -19.30
N ALA A 180 8.24 -0.74 -19.89
CA ALA A 180 7.13 -1.37 -19.17
C ALA A 180 7.52 -2.74 -18.62
N ALA A 181 8.14 -3.60 -19.45
CA ALA A 181 8.61 -4.92 -19.03
C ALA A 181 9.68 -4.83 -17.94
N ALA A 182 10.64 -3.91 -18.06
CA ALA A 182 11.67 -3.68 -17.07
C ALA A 182 11.09 -3.20 -15.73
N ALA A 183 10.04 -2.38 -15.75
CA ALA A 183 9.35 -1.92 -14.54
C ALA A 183 8.49 -3.01 -13.86
N VAL A 184 8.06 -4.04 -14.59
CA VAL A 184 7.32 -5.18 -14.02
C VAL A 184 8.21 -6.03 -13.09
N ALA A 185 9.50 -6.18 -13.39
CA ALA A 185 10.41 -6.98 -12.57
C ALA A 185 10.50 -6.51 -11.10
N PRO A 186 10.77 -5.23 -10.77
CA PRO A 186 10.77 -4.75 -9.39
C PRO A 186 9.37 -4.79 -8.75
N LEU A 187 8.29 -4.60 -9.51
CA LEU A 187 6.93 -4.77 -9.00
C LEU A 187 6.66 -6.21 -8.57
N ALA A 188 7.06 -7.19 -9.38
CA ALA A 188 6.91 -8.61 -9.08
C ALA A 188 7.75 -9.01 -7.86
N ALA A 189 8.99 -8.49 -7.74
CA ALA A 189 9.83 -8.69 -6.57
C ALA A 189 9.19 -8.11 -5.30
N ALA A 190 8.66 -6.88 -5.36
CA ALA A 190 7.96 -6.25 -4.25
C ALA A 190 6.66 -6.99 -3.88
N ALA A 191 5.89 -7.47 -4.87
CA ALA A 191 4.69 -8.26 -4.66
C ALA A 191 4.99 -9.62 -3.99
N LEU A 192 6.06 -10.29 -4.40
CA LEU A 192 6.50 -11.53 -3.78
C LEU A 192 6.97 -11.30 -2.34
N ALA A 193 7.74 -10.23 -2.10
CA ALA A 193 8.17 -9.85 -0.75
C ALA A 193 6.96 -9.51 0.14
N HIS A 194 5.96 -8.81 -0.40
CA HIS A 194 4.70 -8.51 0.27
C HIS A 194 3.89 -9.77 0.59
N ALA A 195 3.75 -10.70 -0.36
CA ALA A 195 3.04 -11.97 -0.15
C ALA A 195 3.71 -12.81 0.95
N ARG A 196 5.06 -12.92 0.93
CA ARG A 196 5.83 -13.60 1.98
C ARG A 196 5.66 -12.94 3.34
N ALA A 197 5.63 -11.61 3.39
CA ALA A 197 5.36 -10.88 4.62
C ALA A 197 3.94 -11.14 5.16
N GLY A 198 2.99 -11.53 4.32
CA GLY A 198 1.62 -11.89 4.67
C GLY A 198 1.49 -13.14 5.54
N ALA A 199 2.48 -14.04 5.50
CA ALA A 199 2.46 -15.30 6.25
C ALA A 199 2.64 -15.12 7.77
N LEU A 200 3.17 -13.97 8.21
CA LEU A 200 3.38 -13.68 9.63
C LEU A 200 2.06 -13.33 10.32
N ALA A 201 1.74 -14.09 11.37
CA ALA A 201 0.63 -13.83 12.27
C ALA A 201 0.91 -12.59 13.14
N VAL A 202 -0.13 -11.81 13.44
CA VAL A 202 -0.05 -10.65 14.33
C VAL A 202 -1.08 -10.79 15.44
N SER A 203 -0.64 -10.71 16.69
CA SER A 203 -1.43 -10.90 17.90
C SER A 203 -1.76 -9.60 18.64
N VAL A 204 -1.02 -8.51 18.40
CA VAL A 204 -1.27 -7.23 19.09
C VAL A 204 -2.66 -6.70 18.74
N GLU A 205 -3.54 -6.63 19.75
CA GLU A 205 -4.85 -6.02 19.64
C GLU A 205 -4.73 -4.50 19.51
N GLY A 206 -5.59 -3.90 18.68
CA GLY A 206 -5.64 -2.45 18.50
C GLY A 206 -6.33 -2.05 17.22
N GLN A 207 -6.74 -0.79 17.15
CA GLN A 207 -7.36 -0.20 15.97
C GLN A 207 -6.32 0.48 15.08
N ALA A 208 -6.54 0.43 13.77
CA ALA A 208 -5.74 1.22 12.86
C ALA A 208 -6.15 2.69 12.94
N GLY A 209 -5.18 3.60 13.03
CA GLY A 209 -5.42 5.02 12.87
C GLY A 209 -6.01 5.32 11.49
N GLY A 210 -7.07 6.12 11.46
CA GLY A 210 -7.71 6.54 10.22
C GLY A 210 -6.86 7.53 9.42
N PHE A 211 -7.43 8.04 8.33
CA PHE A 211 -6.77 8.98 7.41
C PHE A 211 -6.14 10.22 8.08
N ALA A 212 -6.75 10.73 9.16
CA ALA A 212 -6.20 11.83 9.96
C ALA A 212 -4.86 11.49 10.63
N ALA A 213 -4.64 10.22 10.98
CA ALA A 213 -3.37 9.78 11.54
C ALA A 213 -2.24 9.77 10.50
N ASP A 214 -2.55 9.92 9.20
CA ASP A 214 -1.56 9.97 8.10
C ASP A 214 -1.30 11.38 7.58
N LEU A 215 -2.31 12.24 7.51
CA LEU A 215 -2.16 13.58 6.95
C LEU A 215 -2.40 14.71 7.96
N GLY A 216 -2.79 14.38 9.19
CA GLY A 216 -3.10 15.37 10.21
C GLY A 216 -4.21 16.32 9.74
N PRO A 217 -4.05 17.65 9.87
CA PRO A 217 -5.05 18.65 9.44
C PRO A 217 -5.42 18.59 7.96
N LEU A 218 -4.55 18.03 7.12
CA LEU A 218 -4.75 17.89 5.67
C LEU A 218 -5.65 16.70 5.30
N ALA A 219 -6.05 15.86 6.26
CA ALA A 219 -6.93 14.71 6.04
C ALA A 219 -8.40 15.11 5.78
N ARG A 220 -8.61 15.93 4.75
CA ARG A 220 -9.93 16.44 4.34
C ARG A 220 -10.19 15.97 2.90
N PRO A 221 -10.73 14.74 2.71
CA PRO A 221 -10.92 14.15 1.37
C PRO A 221 -11.66 15.08 0.41
N ARG A 222 -12.68 15.80 0.90
CA ARG A 222 -13.42 16.79 0.10
C ARG A 222 -12.53 17.94 -0.39
N ALA A 223 -11.68 18.48 0.48
CA ALA A 223 -10.78 19.57 0.11
C ALA A 223 -9.70 19.10 -0.88
N ILE A 224 -9.19 17.87 -0.70
CA ILE A 224 -8.24 17.25 -1.64
C ILE A 224 -8.91 17.05 -3.01
N GLY A 225 -10.13 16.51 -3.05
CA GLY A 225 -10.87 16.32 -4.30
C GLY A 225 -11.16 17.64 -5.01
N VAL A 226 -11.63 18.66 -4.28
CA VAL A 226 -11.86 20.01 -4.84
C VAL A 226 -10.57 20.61 -5.40
N ALA A 227 -9.46 20.49 -4.66
CA ALA A 227 -8.16 20.98 -5.11
C ALA A 227 -7.67 20.25 -6.37
N ALA A 228 -7.84 18.93 -6.45
CA ALA A 228 -7.48 18.13 -7.61
C ALA A 228 -8.30 18.53 -8.85
N VAL A 229 -9.63 18.65 -8.71
CA VAL A 229 -10.53 19.08 -9.78
C VAL A 229 -10.21 20.50 -10.25
N ALA A 230 -9.95 21.43 -9.32
CA ALA A 230 -9.57 22.81 -9.65
C ALA A 230 -8.21 22.86 -10.35
N ALA A 231 -7.23 22.07 -9.91
CA ALA A 231 -5.93 21.98 -10.56
C ALA A 231 -6.05 21.41 -11.98
N MET A 232 -6.89 20.39 -12.19
CA MET A 232 -7.14 19.82 -13.51
C MET A 232 -7.83 20.83 -14.43
N LEU A 233 -8.86 21.54 -13.94
CA LEU A 233 -9.53 22.60 -14.67
C LEU A 233 -8.54 23.66 -15.16
N VAL A 234 -7.75 24.23 -14.26
CA VAL A 234 -6.80 25.30 -14.58
C VAL A 234 -5.68 24.79 -15.48
N GLY A 235 -5.09 23.63 -15.15
CA GLY A 235 -3.99 23.05 -15.90
C GLY A 235 -4.36 22.71 -17.34
N ALA A 236 -5.48 22.02 -17.54
CA ALA A 236 -5.98 21.69 -18.87
C ALA A 236 -6.38 22.94 -19.66
N SER A 237 -7.07 23.90 -19.02
CA SER A 237 -7.45 25.15 -19.70
C SER A 237 -6.24 25.93 -20.21
N LEU A 238 -5.16 25.98 -19.43
CA LEU A 238 -3.93 26.66 -19.81
C LEU A 238 -3.15 25.90 -20.89
N ALA A 239 -3.07 24.58 -20.78
CA ALA A 239 -2.36 23.74 -21.73
C ALA A 239 -3.01 23.77 -23.13
N GLU A 240 -4.35 23.75 -23.17
CA GLU A 240 -5.12 23.66 -24.42
C GLU A 240 -5.69 24.99 -24.88
N ARG A 241 -5.48 26.05 -24.08
CA ARG A 241 -6.01 27.40 -24.31
C ARG A 241 -7.53 27.40 -24.52
N SER A 242 -8.23 26.48 -23.86
CA SER A 242 -9.67 26.26 -23.98
C SER A 242 -10.30 25.98 -22.61
N LEU A 243 -11.22 26.84 -22.18
CA LEU A 243 -11.96 26.62 -20.93
C LEU A 243 -12.87 25.39 -21.02
N VAL A 244 -13.45 25.12 -22.20
CA VAL A 244 -14.38 24.01 -22.42
C VAL A 244 -13.67 22.67 -22.16
N GLU A 245 -12.50 22.48 -22.76
CA GLU A 245 -11.66 21.29 -22.54
C GLU A 245 -11.24 21.14 -21.07
N GLY A 246 -10.91 22.27 -20.42
CA GLY A 246 -10.62 22.29 -19.00
C GLY A 246 -11.78 21.80 -18.14
N VAL A 247 -13.00 22.26 -18.44
CA VAL A 247 -14.23 21.85 -17.73
C VAL A 247 -14.51 20.37 -17.96
N GLU A 248 -14.40 19.88 -19.19
CA GLU A 248 -14.62 18.46 -19.52
C GLU A 248 -13.65 17.56 -18.75
N ARG A 249 -12.36 17.89 -18.73
CA ARG A 249 -11.34 17.14 -17.97
C ARG A 249 -11.54 17.22 -16.46
N ALA A 250 -11.93 18.38 -15.95
CA ALA A 250 -12.24 18.56 -14.53
C ALA A 250 -13.47 17.73 -14.11
N ALA A 251 -14.50 17.63 -14.97
CA ALA A 251 -15.66 16.79 -14.72
C ALA A 251 -15.30 15.30 -14.69
N VAL A 252 -14.48 14.85 -15.65
CA VAL A 252 -13.95 13.47 -15.67
C VAL A 252 -13.13 13.18 -14.40
N GLU A 253 -12.25 14.10 -14.00
CA GLU A 253 -11.46 13.98 -12.77
C GLU A 253 -12.36 13.93 -11.52
N ALA A 254 -13.43 14.71 -11.46
CA ALA A 254 -14.39 14.69 -10.35
C ALA A 254 -15.12 13.34 -10.24
N ILE A 255 -15.53 12.77 -11.38
CA ILE A 255 -16.15 11.44 -11.44
C ILE A 255 -15.13 10.38 -11.02
N ALA A 256 -13.92 10.43 -11.57
CA ALA A 256 -12.85 9.49 -11.25
C ALA A 256 -12.48 9.53 -9.76
N PHE A 257 -12.35 10.73 -9.19
CA PHE A 257 -12.07 10.92 -7.77
C PHE A 257 -13.21 10.36 -6.91
N THR A 258 -14.46 10.63 -7.27
CA THR A 258 -15.62 10.14 -6.51
C THR A 258 -15.73 8.62 -6.58
N ALA A 259 -15.63 8.04 -7.78
CA ALA A 259 -15.65 6.60 -8.00
C ALA A 259 -14.48 5.91 -7.28
N GLY A 260 -13.28 6.49 -7.37
CA GLY A 260 -12.08 6.03 -6.67
C GLY A 260 -12.23 6.10 -5.15
N TYR A 261 -12.79 7.18 -4.61
CA TYR A 261 -13.06 7.30 -3.17
C TYR A 261 -14.07 6.26 -2.69
N LEU A 262 -15.13 5.98 -3.48
CA LEU A 262 -16.12 4.97 -3.13
C LEU A 262 -15.55 3.55 -3.23
N ALA A 263 -14.82 3.23 -4.30
CA ALA A 263 -14.25 1.91 -4.53
C ALA A 263 -13.07 1.60 -3.59
N LEU A 264 -12.22 2.61 -3.31
CA LEU A 264 -10.98 2.46 -2.59
C LEU A 264 -10.99 3.02 -1.17
N GLY A 265 -12.07 3.68 -0.75
CA GLY A 265 -12.17 4.31 0.57
C GLY A 265 -11.96 3.33 1.72
N ARG A 266 -12.57 2.15 1.64
CA ARG A 266 -12.37 1.07 2.62
C ARG A 266 -10.98 0.41 2.55
N PRO A 267 -10.47 -0.07 1.40
CA PRO A 267 -9.16 -0.71 1.37
C PRO A 267 -8.01 0.24 1.73
N LEU A 268 -8.15 1.54 1.44
CA LEU A 268 -7.16 2.56 1.80
C LEU A 268 -7.37 3.16 3.21
N GLY A 269 -8.45 2.84 3.91
CA GLY A 269 -8.74 3.39 5.24
C GLY A 269 -9.08 4.88 5.24
N LEU A 270 -9.68 5.38 4.15
CA LEU A 270 -10.14 6.76 4.01
C LEU A 270 -11.51 6.98 4.66
N SER A 271 -12.34 5.94 4.65
CA SER A 271 -13.65 5.94 5.28
C SER A 271 -13.49 5.48 6.72
N SER A 272 -13.45 6.42 7.66
CA SER A 272 -13.72 6.10 9.07
C SER A 272 -15.18 5.65 9.13
N ASP A 273 -15.44 4.37 9.38
CA ASP A 273 -16.81 3.93 9.62
C ASP A 273 -17.26 4.59 10.94
N PRO A 274 -18.18 5.59 10.92
CA PRO A 274 -18.62 6.27 12.14
C PRO A 274 -19.48 5.34 13.02
N THR A 275 -19.84 4.18 12.48
CA THR A 275 -20.76 3.20 13.09
C THR A 275 -20.04 2.16 13.96
N GLY A 276 -18.72 2.22 14.06
CA GLY A 276 -17.95 1.59 15.13
C GLY A 276 -18.15 2.29 16.47
N SER A 277 -19.40 2.63 16.83
CA SER A 277 -19.74 2.92 18.21
C SER A 277 -19.25 1.72 19.03
N PRO A 278 -18.40 1.90 20.05
CA PRO A 278 -18.04 0.81 20.93
C PRO A 278 -19.35 0.22 21.44
N ARG A 279 -19.62 -1.07 21.18
CA ARG A 279 -20.76 -1.75 21.80
C ARG A 279 -20.63 -1.50 23.32
N PRO A 280 -21.56 -0.77 23.95
CA PRO A 280 -21.57 -0.66 25.40
C PRO A 280 -22.10 -2.00 25.91
N GLY A 281 -21.22 -2.98 26.03
CA GLY A 281 -21.67 -4.37 26.09
C GLY A 281 -20.61 -5.38 26.51
N ALA A 282 -19.75 -5.00 27.45
CA ALA A 282 -19.15 -5.92 28.39
C ALA A 282 -18.72 -5.09 29.60
N ALA A 283 -19.71 -4.74 30.42
CA ALA A 283 -19.43 -4.29 31.78
C ALA A 283 -18.56 -5.36 32.43
N SER A 284 -17.29 -5.05 32.67
CA SER A 284 -16.45 -5.83 33.57
C SER A 284 -17.22 -5.97 34.88
N PRO A 285 -17.47 -7.20 35.36
CA PRO A 285 -18.14 -7.40 36.63
C PRO A 285 -17.32 -6.69 37.70
N SER A 286 -17.95 -5.65 38.25
CA SER A 286 -17.61 -4.95 39.48
C SER A 286 -16.82 -5.85 40.44
N ALA A 287 -15.57 -5.45 40.66
CA ALA A 287 -14.81 -5.85 41.83
C ALA A 287 -15.63 -5.50 43.07
N ARG A 288 -16.25 -6.52 43.67
CA ARG A 288 -16.82 -6.44 45.02
C ARG A 288 -15.69 -6.11 45.98
N SER A 289 -15.67 -4.87 46.44
CA SER A 289 -14.90 -4.46 47.62
C SER A 289 -15.34 -5.29 48.84
N PRO A 290 -14.43 -5.98 49.55
CA PRO A 290 -14.77 -6.64 50.79
C PRO A 290 -14.96 -5.60 51.90
N ARG A 291 -16.20 -5.54 52.41
CA ARG A 291 -16.57 -4.85 53.65
C ARG A 291 -15.59 -5.22 54.77
N ARG A 292 -14.83 -4.23 55.27
CA ARG A 292 -14.26 -4.26 56.61
C ARG A 292 -15.40 -4.30 57.63
N ARG A 293 -15.42 -5.31 58.51
CA ARG A 293 -16.18 -5.29 59.76
C ARG A 293 -15.30 -4.68 60.86
N PRO A 294 -15.84 -3.81 61.74
CA PRO A 294 -15.19 -3.46 62.99
C PRO A 294 -15.48 -4.53 64.04
N GLY A 295 -14.44 -4.89 64.80
CA GLY A 295 -14.47 -5.71 66.01
C GLY A 295 -13.29 -5.29 66.86
#